data_AF-A0A9E3HZK4-F1
#
_entry.id   AF-A0A9E3HZK4-F1
#
_cell.length_a   1.000
_cell.length_b   1.000
_cell.length_c   1.000
_cell.angle_alpha   90.00
_cell.angle_beta   90.00
_cell.angle_gamma   90.00
#
_symmetry.space_group_name_H-M   'P 1'
#
loop_
_entity.id
_entity.type
_entity.pdbx_description
1 polymer ?
#
loop_
_entity_poly.entity_id
_entity_poly.type
_entity_poly.pdbx_seq_one_letter_code
_entity_poly.pdbx_strand_id
1 'polypeptide(L)'
;MCELTIVFLVLIVVSGALLSHSRLNQVRSLSDRIIGGEEPANDEQINKIITKLLAAKNWIDDIKEQDRRRVELLRDIRNKMDVSHS
;
A
#
# COMPACT_ATOMS: atom_id res chain seq x y z
N MET A 1 18.66 -31.75 -15.43
CA MET A 1 18.14 -31.45 -14.08
C MET A 1 18.34 -29.99 -13.66
N CYS A 2 19.46 -29.32 -13.99
CA CYS A 2 19.70 -27.91 -13.62
C CYS A 2 18.73 -26.89 -14.26
N GLU A 3 18.25 -27.10 -15.48
CA GLU A 3 17.33 -26.17 -16.15
C GLU A 3 15.97 -26.08 -15.46
N LEU A 4 15.46 -27.20 -14.93
CA LEU A 4 14.18 -27.25 -14.23
C LEU A 4 14.24 -26.47 -12.91
N THR A 5 15.37 -26.52 -12.20
CA THR A 5 15.59 -25.79 -10.95
C THR A 5 15.65 -24.28 -11.17
N ILE A 6 16.29 -23.83 -12.26
CA ILE A 6 16.36 -22.40 -12.62
C ILE A 6 14.98 -21.87 -12.96
N VAL A 7 14.19 -22.60 -13.74
CA VAL A 7 12.80 -22.22 -14.06
C VAL A 7 11.95 -22.12 -12.79
N PHE A 8 12.10 -23.06 -11.86
CA PHE A 8 11.36 -23.02 -10.59
C PHE A 8 11.72 -21.80 -9.73
N LEU A 9 13.01 -21.43 -9.67
CA LEU A 9 13.47 -20.23 -8.96
C LEU A 9 12.92 -18.95 -9.58
N VAL A 10 12.93 -18.84 -10.92
CA VAL A 10 12.35 -17.68 -11.62
C VAL A 10 10.85 -17.58 -11.35
N LEU A 11 10.11 -18.69 -11.37
CA LEU A 11 8.69 -18.71 -11.07
C LEU A 11 8.37 -18.25 -9.65
N ILE A 12 9.18 -18.62 -8.65
CA ILE A 12 9.00 -18.16 -7.26
C ILE A 12 9.21 -16.66 -7.16
N VAL A 13 10.25 -16.12 -7.82
CA VAL A 13 10.54 -14.68 -7.82
C VAL A 13 9.41 -13.90 -8.50
N VAL A 14 8.96 -14.35 -9.67
CA VAL A 14 7.85 -13.70 -10.41
C VAL A 14 6.54 -13.78 -9.63
N SER A 15 6.23 -14.93 -9.02
CA SER A 15 5.02 -15.09 -8.18
C SER A 15 5.07 -14.20 -6.94
N GLY A 16 6.23 -14.09 -6.29
CA GLY A 16 6.43 -13.18 -5.16
C GLY A 16 6.26 -11.71 -5.54
N ALA A 17 6.76 -11.32 -6.71
CA ALA A 17 6.57 -9.98 -7.25
C ALA A 17 5.09 -9.70 -7.54
N LEU A 18 4.39 -10.62 -8.21
CA LEU A 18 2.95 -10.49 -8.51
C LEU A 18 2.09 -10.40 -7.25
N LEU A 19 2.37 -11.21 -6.22
CA LEU A 19 1.68 -11.14 -4.93
C LEU A 19 1.91 -9.80 -4.24
N SER A 20 3.13 -9.25 -4.33
CA SER A 20 3.48 -7.95 -3.77
C SER A 20 2.75 -6.80 -4.50
N HIS A 21 2.69 -6.87 -5.83
CA HIS A 21 1.91 -5.94 -6.66
C HIS A 21 0.41 -5.99 -6.32
N SER A 22 -0.17 -7.19 -6.21
CA SER A 22 -1.59 -7.36 -5.88
C SER A 22 -1.93 -6.82 -4.49
N ARG A 23 -1.09 -7.11 -3.49
CA ARG A 23 -1.25 -6.56 -2.14
C ARG A 23 -1.14 -5.04 -2.11
N LEU A 24 -0.25 -4.45 -2.90
CA LEU A 24 -0.12 -2.99 -2.97
C LEU A 24 -1.35 -2.34 -3.61
N ASN A 25 -1.90 -2.94 -4.66
CA ASN A 25 -3.14 -2.46 -5.27
C ASN A 25 -4.33 -2.54 -4.31
N GLN A 26 -4.41 -3.61 -3.49
CA GLN A 26 -5.42 -3.69 -2.43
C GLN A 26 -5.23 -2.56 -1.39
N VAL A 27 -3.99 -2.26 -0.99
CA VAL A 27 -3.70 -1.18 -0.05
C VAL A 27 -4.08 0.19 -0.64
N ARG A 28 -3.80 0.42 -1.93
CA ARG A 28 -4.22 1.65 -2.64
C ARG A 28 -5.74 1.77 -2.72
N SER A 29 -6.43 0.70 -3.14
CA SER A 29 -7.89 0.68 -3.20
C SER A 29 -8.51 0.93 -1.83
N LEU A 30 -7.98 0.32 -0.78
CA LEU A 30 -8.46 0.53 0.58
C LEU A 30 -8.19 1.97 1.07
N SER A 31 -7.06 2.55 0.69
CA SER A 31 -6.77 3.98 0.94
C SER A 31 -7.80 4.88 0.26
N ASP A 32 -8.10 4.63 -1.02
CA ASP A 32 -9.04 5.43 -1.80
C ASP A 32 -10.47 5.33 -1.21
N ARG A 33 -10.87 4.14 -0.72
CA ARG A 33 -12.17 3.94 -0.03
C ARG A 33 -12.25 4.68 1.31
N ILE A 34 -11.17 4.69 2.11
CA ILE A 34 -11.11 5.46 3.36
C ILE A 34 -11.15 6.96 3.07
N ILE A 35 -10.37 7.43 2.08
CA ILE A 35 -10.34 8.84 1.66
C ILE A 35 -11.70 9.29 1.14
N GLY A 36 -12.41 8.42 0.40
CA GLY A 36 -13.76 8.68 -0.08
C GLY A 36 -14.85 8.60 0.99
N GLY A 37 -14.51 8.19 2.23
CA GLY A 37 -15.48 8.03 3.31
C GLY A 37 -16.38 6.79 3.17
N GLU A 38 -16.05 5.86 2.28
CA GLU A 38 -16.81 4.61 2.07
C GLU A 38 -16.56 3.58 3.17
N GLU A 39 -15.38 3.62 3.79
CA GLU A 39 -14.99 2.68 4.85
C GLU A 39 -14.38 3.46 6.03
N PRO A 40 -14.98 3.39 7.23
CA PRO A 40 -14.38 3.99 8.42
C PRO A 40 -13.14 3.20 8.81
N ALA A 41 -12.02 3.89 8.98
CA ALA A 41 -10.78 3.31 9.47
C ALA A 41 -10.37 3.97 10.79
N ASN A 42 -9.81 3.17 11.70
CA ASN A 42 -9.21 3.68 12.93
C ASN A 42 -7.78 4.20 12.68
N ASP A 43 -7.22 4.93 13.64
CA ASP A 43 -5.87 5.48 13.56
C ASP A 43 -4.81 4.41 13.26
N GLU A 44 -4.88 3.26 13.93
CA GLU A 44 -3.94 2.16 13.75
C GLU A 44 -3.98 1.58 12.32
N GLN A 45 -5.17 1.45 11.73
CA GLN A 45 -5.37 1.00 10.36
C GLN A 45 -4.80 1.99 9.36
N ILE A 46 -5.05 3.29 9.54
CA ILE A 46 -4.50 4.35 8.70
C ILE A 46 -2.96 4.31 8.78
N ASN A 47 -2.38 4.18 9.97
CA ASN A 47 -0.93 4.13 10.14
C ASN A 47 -0.31 2.88 9.47
N LYS A 48 -0.99 1.73 9.54
CA LYS A 48 -0.57 0.50 8.86
C LYS A 48 -0.59 0.64 7.33
N ILE A 49 -1.58 1.35 6.79
CA ILE A 49 -1.70 1.63 5.36
C ILE A 49 -0.58 2.56 4.90
N ILE A 50 -0.35 3.66 5.63
CA ILE A 50 0.75 4.60 5.36
C ILE A 50 2.09 3.87 5.34
N THR A 51 2.34 3.01 6.34
CA THR A 51 3.59 2.24 6.45
C THR A 51 3.76 1.31 5.24
N LYS A 52 2.70 0.64 4.79
CA LYS A 52 2.73 -0.23 3.61
C LYS A 52 2.98 0.54 2.31
N LEU A 53 2.37 1.72 2.15
CA LEU A 53 2.61 2.59 0.99
C LEU A 53 4.05 3.11 0.97
N LEU A 54 4.60 3.49 2.12
CA LEU A 54 6.00 3.93 2.23
C LEU A 54 7.02 2.80 2.05
N ALA A 55 6.70 1.59 2.54
CA ALA A 55 7.55 0.41 2.39
C ALA A 55 7.60 -0.09 0.94
N ALA A 56 6.56 0.18 0.15
CA ALA A 56 6.54 -0.06 -1.29
C ALA A 56 7.40 0.95 -2.08
N LYS A 57 8.54 1.40 -1.52
CA LYS A 57 9.39 2.49 -2.04
C LYS A 57 10.10 2.23 -3.39
N ASN A 58 9.94 1.03 -3.96
CA ASN A 58 10.65 0.57 -5.17
C ASN A 58 9.91 0.83 -6.49
N TRP A 59 9.13 1.90 -6.61
CA TRP A 59 8.29 2.10 -7.79
C TRP A 59 8.62 3.40 -8.52
N ILE A 60 8.56 3.27 -9.85
CA ILE A 60 8.66 4.26 -10.92
C ILE A 60 8.15 5.64 -10.48
N ASP A 61 8.86 6.72 -10.82
CA ASP A 61 8.64 8.09 -10.31
C ASP A 61 7.18 8.59 -10.39
N ASP A 62 6.42 8.13 -11.38
CA ASP A 62 5.02 8.55 -11.58
C ASP A 62 4.05 7.96 -10.54
N ILE A 63 4.31 6.72 -10.11
CA ILE A 63 3.51 6.02 -9.09
C ILE A 63 3.78 6.60 -7.69
N LYS A 64 4.99 7.09 -7.48
CA LYS A 64 5.45 7.67 -6.22
C LYS A 64 4.66 8.93 -5.83
N GLU A 65 4.27 9.77 -6.79
CA GLU A 65 3.53 11.01 -6.51
C GLU A 65 2.06 10.74 -6.14
N GLN A 66 1.42 9.74 -6.76
CA GLN A 66 0.07 9.34 -6.37
C GLN A 66 0.04 8.74 -4.96
N ASP A 67 0.97 7.83 -4.65
CA ASP A 67 1.04 7.22 -3.33
C ASP A 67 1.44 8.24 -2.26
N ARG A 68 2.28 9.23 -2.58
CA ARG A 68 2.57 10.36 -1.71
C ARG A 68 1.29 11.16 -1.39
N ARG A 69 0.48 11.51 -2.39
CA ARG A 69 -0.79 12.21 -2.16
C ARG A 69 -1.75 11.41 -1.29
N ARG A 70 -1.86 10.09 -1.50
CA ARG A 70 -2.66 9.20 -0.62
C ARG A 70 -2.17 9.24 0.82
N VAL A 71 -0.85 9.19 1.04
CA VAL A 71 -0.26 9.26 2.39
C VAL A 71 -0.56 10.60 3.06
N GLU A 72 -0.47 11.71 2.34
CA GLU A 72 -0.80 13.04 2.88
C GLU A 72 -2.28 13.14 3.27
N LEU A 73 -3.20 12.65 2.43
CA LEU A 73 -4.63 12.63 2.73
C LEU A 73 -4.97 11.73 3.93
N LEU A 74 -4.37 10.54 4.02
CA LEU A 74 -4.56 9.64 5.15
C LEU A 74 -4.05 10.25 6.47
N ARG A 75 -2.94 10.99 6.43
CA ARG A 75 -2.44 11.74 7.60
C ARG A 75 -3.39 12.85 8.03
N ASP A 76 -3.96 13.58 7.07
CA ASP A 76 -4.95 14.63 7.36
C ASP A 76 -6.21 14.05 8.00
N ILE A 77 -6.74 12.95 7.47
CA ILE A 77 -7.90 12.23 8.04
C ILE A 77 -7.60 11.83 9.48
N ARG A 78 -6.45 11.19 9.72
CA ARG A 78 -6.02 10.82 11.07
C ARG A 78 -5.95 12.02 12.02
N ASN A 79 -5.30 13.11 11.60
CA ASN A 79 -5.16 14.29 12.45
C ASN A 79 -6.53 14.89 12.80
N LYS A 80 -7.50 14.86 11.86
CA LYS A 80 -8.88 15.28 12.13
C LYS A 80 -9.59 14.37 13.14
N MET A 81 -9.32 13.06 13.10
CA MET A 81 -9.87 12.12 14.08
C MET A 81 -9.32 12.37 15.49
N ASP A 82 -8.01 12.66 15.60
CA ASP A 82 -7.35 12.95 16.88
C ASP A 82 -7.86 14.25 17.51
N VAL A 83 -8.05 15.29 16.69
CA VAL A 83 -8.64 16.58 17.12
C VAL A 83 -10.11 16.42 17.53
N SER A 84 -10.85 15.49 16.94
CA SER A 84 -12.26 15.26 17.29
C SER A 84 -12.46 14.53 18.62
N HIS A 85 -11.39 14.01 19.23
CA HIS A 85 -11.41 13.31 20.52
C HIS A 85 -10.80 14.11 21.68
N SER A 86 -10.34 15.34 21.45
CA SER A 86 -9.93 16.32 22.48
C SER A 86 -11.05 17.31 22.80
#